data_AF-A0A957K829-F1
#
_entry.id   AF-A0A957K829-F1
#
_cell.length_a   1.000
_cell.length_b   1.000
_cell.length_c   1.000
_cell.angle_alpha   90.00
_cell.angle_beta   90.00
_cell.angle_gamma   90.00
#
_symmetry.space_group_name_H-M   'P 1'
#
loop_
_entity.id
_entity.type
_entity.pdbx_description
1 polymer ?
#
loop_
_entity_poly.entity_id
_entity_poly.type
_entity_poly.pdbx_seq_one_letter_code
_entity_poly.pdbx_strand_id
1 'polypeptide(L)'
;HFPTFKEKAAATGKSPFEVFDEEELTPDDIDALLNFAFERYFETSGLFGTPQSTLGMVNKIKAIDVDDIACLIDFGIPSGIVLENLPYLNELRKLALPRDPEADFSIPALIERHEISHFQCTPSMGSMLTADERFSQAAARLKVCLMGGEAFPQALAKEITSIVNGKVLNVYGPTETTIWSSTCVVENGDRPVSIGRPLANQQMYIVDRQLQPVPVGVPGELLIGGDGVVRGYLGREELTADRFVPDHFRPDQPEAKLYRTGDLVRYRPDGNIEFLGRLDFQIKIRGYRVELGEIEALLNEHESVREAVVSAREDTPGDKRLVAYLIPRPGAVINANDLRDHLKQDLPDFMVPSHYVTMDKFPLTPNKKTDRKALPAPDQQQLKSSAVYAAPENDAEQKIAAIWQDLLGVEQIGVNDNFFDLGGHSLLAVQMHRMVKEAVEAELSITDIFRFPTIRALSNFLGNQEAEAAAAQQKVTDRAAARREAMANRRNRRR
;
A
#
# COMPACT_ATOMS: atom_id res chain seq x y z
N HIS A 1 -22.17 -4.84 29.64
CA HIS A 1 -23.00 -4.34 30.76
C HIS A 1 -23.03 -5.41 31.84
N PHE A 2 -22.20 -5.23 32.87
CA PHE A 2 -22.05 -6.17 33.97
C PHE A 2 -23.22 -6.01 34.97
N PRO A 3 -23.77 -7.10 35.54
CA PRO A 3 -25.03 -7.07 36.31
C PRO A 3 -25.00 -6.12 37.52
N THR A 4 -23.89 -6.10 38.26
CA THR A 4 -23.74 -5.32 39.51
C THR A 4 -23.89 -3.81 39.30
N PHE A 5 -23.35 -3.27 38.21
CA PHE A 5 -23.52 -1.85 37.88
C PHE A 5 -24.91 -1.54 37.31
N LYS A 6 -25.60 -2.54 36.78
CA LYS A 6 -26.98 -2.39 36.31
C LYS A 6 -27.95 -2.24 37.48
N GLU A 7 -27.71 -2.98 38.57
CA GLU A 7 -28.47 -2.86 39.82
C GLU A 7 -28.16 -1.53 40.53
N LYS A 8 -26.88 -1.15 40.65
CA LYS A 8 -26.49 0.17 41.20
C LYS A 8 -27.03 1.34 40.36
N ALA A 9 -26.99 1.24 39.03
CA ALA A 9 -27.58 2.23 38.12
C ALA A 9 -29.11 2.32 38.27
N ALA A 10 -29.79 1.18 38.34
CA ALA A 10 -31.24 1.13 38.56
C ALA A 10 -31.63 1.73 39.92
N ALA A 11 -30.83 1.52 40.96
CA ALA A 11 -31.08 2.06 42.30
C ALA A 11 -30.82 3.58 42.40
N THR A 12 -29.91 4.12 41.59
CA THR A 12 -29.48 5.53 41.65
C THR A 12 -30.08 6.42 40.55
N GLY A 13 -30.75 5.83 39.55
CA GLY A 13 -31.28 6.54 38.39
C GLY A 13 -30.22 7.10 37.44
N LYS A 14 -28.95 6.76 37.65
CA LYS A 14 -27.80 7.19 36.85
C LYS A 14 -27.44 6.14 35.80
N SER A 15 -26.71 6.52 34.77
CA SER A 15 -26.20 5.56 33.78
C SER A 15 -25.10 4.67 34.38
N PRO A 16 -24.92 3.43 33.89
CA PRO A 16 -23.88 2.53 34.41
C PRO A 16 -22.45 3.09 34.40
N PHE A 17 -22.16 4.07 33.53
CA PHE A 17 -20.86 4.76 33.48
C PHE A 17 -20.69 5.80 34.60
N GLU A 18 -21.78 6.39 35.09
CA GLU A 18 -21.76 7.40 36.16
C GLU A 18 -21.74 6.78 37.58
N VAL A 19 -21.96 5.47 37.67
CA VAL A 19 -21.88 4.68 38.92
C VAL A 19 -20.66 3.78 38.96
N PHE A 20 -19.80 3.85 37.93
CA PHE A 20 -18.54 3.13 37.87
C PHE A 20 -17.47 3.98 38.55
N ASP A 21 -16.97 3.51 39.69
CA ASP A 21 -15.83 4.09 40.40
C ASP A 21 -14.80 2.96 40.62
N GLU A 22 -13.60 3.14 40.07
CA GLU A 22 -12.52 2.16 40.12
C GLU A 22 -11.96 2.03 41.55
N GLU A 23 -12.05 3.09 42.36
CA GLU A 23 -11.55 3.10 43.74
C GLU A 23 -12.48 2.36 44.72
N GLU A 24 -13.73 2.08 44.34
CA GLU A 24 -14.72 1.35 45.15
C GLU A 24 -14.81 -0.15 44.82
N LEU A 25 -14.04 -0.65 43.84
CA LEU A 25 -14.08 -2.05 43.44
C LEU A 25 -13.37 -2.94 44.46
N THR A 26 -14.08 -3.92 45.00
CA THR A 26 -13.44 -4.95 45.83
C THR A 26 -12.63 -5.91 44.95
N PRO A 27 -11.64 -6.63 45.52
CA PRO A 27 -10.91 -7.66 44.77
C PRO A 27 -11.83 -8.72 44.12
N ASP A 28 -12.92 -9.10 44.79
CA ASP A 28 -13.91 -10.04 44.25
C ASP A 28 -14.70 -9.44 43.07
N ASP A 29 -14.98 -8.13 43.09
CA ASP A 29 -15.61 -7.42 41.97
C ASP A 29 -14.67 -7.37 40.76
N ILE A 30 -13.37 -7.18 40.98
CA ILE A 30 -12.35 -7.17 39.93
C ILE A 30 -12.25 -8.56 39.29
N ASP A 31 -12.16 -9.63 40.08
CA ASP A 31 -12.09 -11.00 39.57
C ASP A 31 -13.35 -11.39 38.79
N ALA A 32 -14.53 -11.00 39.26
CA ALA A 32 -15.78 -11.23 38.55
C ALA A 32 -15.86 -10.43 37.23
N LEU A 33 -15.35 -9.20 37.22
CA LEU A 33 -15.30 -8.35 36.03
C LEU A 33 -14.31 -8.88 34.99
N LEU A 34 -13.15 -9.36 35.44
CA LEU A 34 -12.15 -10.02 34.60
C LEU A 34 -12.68 -11.33 34.01
N ASN A 35 -13.32 -12.17 34.81
CA ASN A 35 -13.96 -13.39 34.32
C ASN A 35 -15.07 -13.09 33.32
N PHE A 36 -15.94 -12.11 33.59
CA PHE A 36 -16.98 -11.70 32.65
C PHE A 36 -16.40 -11.10 31.35
N ALA A 37 -15.34 -10.31 31.44
CA ALA A 37 -14.65 -9.76 30.27
C ALA A 37 -13.98 -10.87 29.45
N PHE A 38 -13.35 -11.84 30.12
CA PHE A 38 -12.75 -13.01 29.51
C PHE A 38 -13.79 -13.89 28.82
N GLU A 39 -14.87 -14.28 29.51
CA GLU A 39 -15.96 -15.08 28.94
C GLU A 39 -16.63 -14.37 27.78
N ARG A 40 -16.92 -13.07 27.91
CA ARG A 40 -17.44 -12.26 26.81
C ARG A 40 -16.49 -12.27 25.62
N TYR A 41 -15.20 -12.03 25.83
CA TYR A 41 -14.21 -12.05 24.74
C TYR A 41 -14.11 -13.44 24.10
N PHE A 42 -14.06 -14.48 24.92
CA PHE A 42 -13.96 -15.88 24.52
C PHE A 42 -15.19 -16.34 23.71
N GLU A 43 -16.39 -16.00 24.14
CA GLU A 43 -17.65 -16.43 23.52
C GLU A 43 -18.08 -15.55 22.35
N THR A 44 -17.76 -14.25 22.36
CA THR A 44 -18.33 -13.28 21.41
C THR A 44 -17.34 -12.65 20.45
N SER A 45 -16.03 -12.76 20.68
CA SER A 45 -15.02 -12.04 19.89
C SER A 45 -13.81 -12.89 19.47
N GLY A 46 -13.53 -14.00 20.15
CA GLY A 46 -12.43 -14.90 19.81
C GLY A 46 -12.83 -16.02 18.84
N LEU A 47 -11.89 -16.42 17.98
CA LEU A 47 -12.01 -17.61 17.12
C LEU A 47 -11.18 -18.75 17.74
N PHE A 48 -11.77 -19.47 18.69
CA PHE A 48 -11.13 -20.61 19.36
C PHE A 48 -11.66 -21.93 18.79
N GLY A 49 -10.76 -22.80 18.33
CA GLY A 49 -11.10 -24.13 17.81
C GLY A 49 -10.50 -24.43 16.44
N THR A 50 -11.08 -25.40 15.73
CA THR A 50 -10.67 -25.77 14.37
C THR A 50 -11.28 -24.82 13.33
N PRO A 51 -10.75 -24.79 12.09
CA PRO A 51 -11.36 -24.03 11.00
C PRO A 51 -12.85 -24.35 10.80
N GLN A 52 -13.24 -25.62 10.94
CA GLN A 52 -14.62 -26.06 10.77
C GLN A 52 -15.51 -25.58 11.94
N SER A 53 -15.02 -25.61 13.18
CA SER A 53 -15.81 -25.17 14.34
C SER A 53 -15.95 -23.64 14.39
N THR A 54 -14.96 -22.91 13.87
CA THR A 54 -14.93 -21.43 13.85
C THR A 54 -15.72 -20.83 12.70
N LEU A 55 -16.04 -21.60 11.65
CA LEU A 55 -16.84 -21.17 10.51
C LEU A 55 -18.24 -20.66 10.91
N GLY A 56 -18.84 -21.25 11.95
CA GLY A 56 -20.14 -20.82 12.46
C GLY A 56 -20.13 -19.39 12.98
N MET A 57 -19.04 -18.98 13.64
CA MET A 57 -18.85 -17.60 14.12
C MET A 57 -18.64 -16.64 12.95
N VAL A 58 -17.81 -17.03 11.97
CA VAL A 58 -17.61 -16.26 10.74
C VAL A 58 -18.94 -16.03 10.01
N ASN A 59 -19.80 -17.05 9.93
CA ASN A 59 -21.13 -16.91 9.31
C ASN A 59 -22.08 -16.02 10.12
N LYS A 60 -22.02 -16.04 11.45
CA LYS A 60 -22.80 -15.11 12.29
C LYS A 60 -22.36 -13.66 12.10
N ILE A 61 -21.06 -13.43 11.96
CA ILE A 61 -20.49 -12.11 11.70
C ILE A 61 -20.88 -11.62 10.29
N LYS A 62 -20.84 -12.51 9.29
CA LYS A 62 -21.40 -12.22 7.95
C LYS A 62 -22.89 -11.90 7.96
N ALA A 63 -23.66 -12.56 8.82
CA ALA A 63 -25.10 -12.34 8.91
C ALA A 63 -25.49 -10.97 9.49
N ILE A 64 -24.52 -10.23 10.05
CA ILE A 64 -24.68 -8.82 10.45
C ILE A 64 -23.93 -7.88 9.49
N ASP A 65 -23.75 -8.29 8.23
CA ASP A 65 -23.07 -7.56 7.14
C ASP A 65 -21.62 -7.18 7.44
N VAL A 66 -20.92 -8.00 8.22
CA VAL A 66 -19.46 -7.93 8.38
C VAL A 66 -18.84 -9.11 7.64
N ASP A 67 -18.49 -8.88 6.37
CA ASP A 67 -17.88 -9.84 5.46
C ASP A 67 -16.35 -9.79 5.45
N ASP A 68 -15.77 -8.66 5.90
CA ASP A 68 -14.35 -8.49 6.17
C ASP A 68 -14.08 -8.30 7.67
N ILE A 69 -13.53 -9.34 8.31
CA ILE A 69 -12.88 -9.21 9.63
C ILE A 69 -11.39 -8.99 9.37
N ALA A 70 -11.02 -7.75 9.04
CA ALA A 70 -9.62 -7.35 8.94
C ALA A 70 -9.24 -6.56 10.20
N CYS A 71 -8.59 -7.21 11.16
CA CYS A 71 -7.60 -6.48 11.96
C CYS A 71 -6.32 -6.44 11.13
N LEU A 72 -6.08 -5.30 10.52
CA LEU A 72 -4.92 -5.01 9.69
C LEU A 72 -3.72 -4.80 10.61
N ILE A 73 -2.94 -5.85 10.83
CA ILE A 73 -1.53 -5.71 11.17
C ILE A 73 -0.77 -6.16 9.92
N ASP A 74 -0.29 -5.18 9.16
CA ASP A 74 0.78 -5.41 8.19
C ASP A 74 2.03 -5.80 8.98
N PHE A 75 2.40 -7.07 8.91
CA PHE A 75 3.63 -7.57 9.54
C PHE A 75 4.89 -7.09 8.81
N GLY A 76 4.77 -6.35 7.70
CA GLY A 76 5.85 -6.13 6.75
C GLY A 76 6.25 -7.42 6.01
N ILE A 77 5.43 -8.46 6.11
CA ILE A 77 5.68 -9.80 5.54
C ILE A 77 4.59 -10.08 4.50
N PRO A 78 4.95 -10.54 3.28
CA PRO A 78 3.99 -10.91 2.24
C PRO A 78 2.88 -11.83 2.77
N SER A 79 1.63 -11.52 2.43
CA SER A 79 0.44 -12.23 2.92
C SER A 79 0.47 -13.73 2.64
N GLY A 80 1.07 -14.15 1.52
CA GLY A 80 1.31 -15.55 1.20
C GLY A 80 2.14 -16.26 2.28
N ILE A 81 3.26 -15.65 2.70
CA ILE A 81 4.16 -16.18 3.73
C ILE A 81 3.44 -16.24 5.08
N VAL A 82 2.69 -15.21 5.45
CA VAL A 82 1.91 -15.19 6.70
C VAL A 82 0.90 -16.34 6.72
N LEU A 83 0.18 -16.56 5.62
CA LEU A 83 -0.85 -17.59 5.51
C LEU A 83 -0.30 -19.01 5.35
N GLU A 84 0.93 -19.16 4.85
CA GLU A 84 1.66 -20.44 4.89
C GLU A 84 2.01 -20.83 6.32
N ASN A 85 2.41 -19.84 7.14
CA ASN A 85 2.80 -20.06 8.53
C ASN A 85 1.62 -20.06 9.52
N LEU A 86 0.42 -19.68 9.08
CA LEU A 86 -0.83 -19.76 9.84
C LEU A 86 -1.85 -20.70 9.16
N PRO A 87 -1.57 -22.02 9.13
CA PRO A 87 -2.29 -22.97 8.28
C PRO A 87 -3.77 -23.07 8.59
N TYR A 88 -4.16 -23.05 9.87
CA TYR A 88 -5.57 -23.11 10.28
C TYR A 88 -6.35 -21.84 9.93
N LEU A 89 -5.70 -20.67 10.04
CA LEU A 89 -6.30 -19.41 9.61
C LEU A 89 -6.52 -19.40 8.09
N ASN A 90 -5.54 -19.89 7.34
CA ASN A 90 -5.63 -20.00 5.88
C ASN A 90 -6.70 -21.00 5.43
N GLU A 91 -6.86 -22.13 6.14
CA GLU A 91 -7.93 -23.08 5.90
C GLU A 91 -9.31 -22.48 6.21
N LEU A 92 -9.46 -21.80 7.35
CA LEU A 92 -10.70 -21.09 7.70
C LEU A 92 -11.06 -20.06 6.64
N ARG A 93 -10.07 -19.28 6.17
CA ARG A 93 -10.23 -18.32 5.07
C ARG A 93 -10.75 -19.00 3.80
N LYS A 94 -10.15 -20.12 3.38
CA LYS A 94 -10.58 -20.87 2.19
C LYS A 94 -12.00 -21.43 2.32
N LEU A 95 -12.38 -21.87 3.51
CA LEU A 95 -13.74 -22.35 3.81
C LEU A 95 -14.76 -21.20 3.85
N ALA A 96 -14.32 -19.99 4.23
CA ALA A 96 -15.15 -18.81 4.34
C ALA A 96 -15.32 -18.03 3.02
N LEU A 97 -14.40 -18.14 2.06
CA LEU A 97 -14.51 -17.42 0.77
C LEU A 97 -15.61 -18.00 -0.13
N PRO A 98 -16.43 -17.16 -0.80
CA PRO A 98 -17.39 -17.64 -1.81
C PRO A 98 -16.64 -18.32 -2.98
N ARG A 99 -17.12 -19.48 -3.42
CA ARG A 99 -16.54 -20.28 -4.52
C ARG A 99 -17.05 -19.83 -5.91
N ASP A 100 -16.99 -18.54 -6.22
CA ASP A 100 -17.31 -18.07 -7.58
C ASP A 100 -16.08 -17.43 -8.24
N PRO A 101 -15.32 -18.19 -9.06
CA PRO A 101 -14.17 -17.67 -9.80
C PRO A 101 -14.54 -16.61 -10.85
N GLU A 102 -15.82 -16.49 -11.22
CA GLU A 102 -16.32 -15.53 -12.21
C GLU A 102 -16.77 -14.20 -11.58
N ALA A 103 -16.77 -14.08 -10.25
CA ALA A 103 -17.21 -12.85 -9.59
C ALA A 103 -16.19 -11.72 -9.80
N ASP A 104 -16.66 -10.56 -10.27
CA ASP A 104 -15.83 -9.35 -10.39
C ASP A 104 -15.53 -8.79 -8.98
N PHE A 105 -14.26 -8.90 -8.57
CA PHE A 105 -13.75 -8.37 -7.29
C PHE A 105 -13.00 -7.03 -7.46
N SER A 106 -13.16 -6.36 -8.60
CA SER A 106 -12.61 -5.01 -8.76
C SER A 106 -13.24 -4.05 -7.75
N ILE A 107 -12.49 -3.00 -7.38
CA ILE A 107 -12.98 -1.97 -6.46
C ILE A 107 -14.35 -1.38 -6.90
N PRO A 108 -14.60 -1.07 -8.19
CA PRO A 108 -15.92 -0.63 -8.63
C PRO A 108 -17.03 -1.65 -8.36
N ALA A 109 -16.79 -2.93 -8.70
CA ALA A 109 -17.78 -3.99 -8.48
C ALA A 109 -18.08 -4.21 -7.00
N LEU A 110 -17.07 -4.10 -6.13
CA LEU A 110 -17.26 -4.16 -4.68
C LEU A 110 -18.05 -2.97 -4.15
N ILE A 111 -17.77 -1.75 -4.60
CA ILE A 111 -18.53 -0.55 -4.21
C ILE A 111 -20.01 -0.69 -4.57
N GLU A 112 -20.31 -1.18 -5.78
CA GLU A 112 -21.68 -1.38 -6.23
C GLU A 112 -22.39 -2.51 -5.50
N ARG A 113 -21.75 -3.67 -5.40
CA ARG A 113 -22.34 -4.87 -4.80
C ARG A 113 -22.64 -4.71 -3.32
N HIS A 114 -21.74 -4.05 -2.58
CA HIS A 114 -21.83 -3.91 -1.13
C HIS A 114 -22.33 -2.53 -0.69
N GLU A 115 -22.75 -1.69 -1.63
CA GLU A 115 -23.23 -0.33 -1.37
C GLU A 115 -22.26 0.47 -0.49
N ILE A 116 -20.96 0.37 -0.78
CA ILE A 116 -19.89 0.97 0.03
C ILE A 116 -20.16 2.47 0.16
N SER A 117 -20.19 2.96 1.41
CA SER A 117 -20.45 4.36 1.72
C SER A 117 -19.19 5.15 2.08
N HIS A 118 -18.14 4.48 2.55
CA HIS A 118 -16.88 5.08 2.96
C HIS A 118 -15.74 4.32 2.31
N PHE A 119 -14.85 5.04 1.62
CA PHE A 119 -13.71 4.45 0.94
C PHE A 119 -12.46 5.24 1.28
N GLN A 120 -11.35 4.53 1.53
CA GLN A 120 -10.05 5.15 1.78
C GLN A 120 -9.02 4.57 0.82
N CYS A 121 -8.20 5.45 0.23
CA CYS A 121 -7.05 5.04 -0.57
C CYS A 121 -5.93 6.09 -0.52
N THR A 122 -4.81 5.81 -1.16
CA THR A 122 -3.75 6.81 -1.39
C THR A 122 -4.07 7.63 -2.64
N PRO A 123 -3.56 8.87 -2.78
CA PRO A 123 -3.66 9.62 -4.03
C PRO A 123 -3.18 8.83 -5.26
N SER A 124 -2.07 8.09 -5.16
CA SER A 124 -1.59 7.25 -6.29
C SER A 124 -2.61 6.20 -6.72
N MET A 125 -3.26 5.54 -5.74
CA MET A 125 -4.33 4.58 -6.03
C MET A 125 -5.59 5.29 -6.57
N GLY A 126 -5.90 6.49 -6.07
CA GLY A 126 -6.98 7.33 -6.60
C GLY A 126 -6.79 7.61 -8.09
N SER A 127 -5.61 8.07 -8.51
CA SER A 127 -5.28 8.31 -9.92
C SER A 127 -5.39 7.07 -10.80
N MET A 128 -5.07 5.90 -10.24
CA MET A 128 -5.27 4.63 -10.95
C MET A 128 -6.75 4.32 -11.14
N LEU A 129 -7.54 4.48 -10.07
CA LEU A 129 -8.94 4.13 -10.07
C LEU A 129 -9.74 5.06 -10.99
N THR A 130 -9.41 6.35 -11.06
CA THR A 130 -10.10 7.29 -11.95
C THR A 130 -9.87 7.00 -13.43
N ALA A 131 -8.82 6.25 -13.80
CA ALA A 131 -8.63 5.76 -15.16
C ALA A 131 -9.61 4.63 -15.56
N ASP A 132 -10.32 4.00 -14.62
CA ASP A 132 -11.42 3.06 -14.91
C ASP A 132 -12.77 3.80 -14.85
N GLU A 133 -13.45 3.94 -15.98
CA GLU A 133 -14.78 4.58 -16.04
C GLU A 133 -15.80 3.93 -15.10
N ARG A 134 -15.68 2.63 -14.81
CA ARG A 134 -16.57 1.94 -13.87
C ARG A 134 -16.39 2.46 -12.46
N PHE A 135 -15.17 2.84 -12.07
CA PHE A 135 -14.93 3.45 -10.77
C PHE A 135 -15.64 4.79 -10.66
N SER A 136 -15.62 5.61 -11.71
CA SER A 136 -16.30 6.91 -11.70
C SER A 136 -17.79 6.78 -11.41
N GLN A 137 -18.45 5.76 -11.98
CA GLN A 137 -19.86 5.47 -11.73
C GLN A 137 -20.10 4.95 -10.31
N ALA A 138 -19.26 4.02 -9.84
CA ALA A 138 -19.36 3.46 -8.51
C ALA A 138 -19.09 4.50 -7.40
N ALA A 139 -18.08 5.35 -7.60
CA ALA A 139 -17.64 6.39 -6.66
C ALA A 139 -18.72 7.45 -6.38
N ALA A 140 -19.65 7.66 -7.31
CA ALA A 140 -20.80 8.55 -7.12
C ALA A 140 -21.71 8.13 -5.94
N ARG A 141 -21.61 6.87 -5.48
CA ARG A 141 -22.37 6.36 -4.32
C ARG A 141 -21.68 6.63 -2.99
N LEU A 142 -20.38 6.96 -3.00
CA LEU A 142 -19.61 7.19 -1.79
C LEU A 142 -20.10 8.44 -1.05
N LYS A 143 -20.35 8.29 0.25
CA LYS A 143 -20.67 9.40 1.17
C LYS A 143 -19.40 10.08 1.67
N VAL A 144 -18.31 9.31 1.83
CA VAL A 144 -16.99 9.83 2.20
C VAL A 144 -15.89 9.08 1.45
N CYS A 145 -14.99 9.83 0.82
CA CYS A 145 -13.76 9.31 0.25
C CYS A 145 -12.58 9.96 0.97
N LEU A 146 -11.75 9.16 1.65
CA LEU A 146 -10.57 9.63 2.35
C LEU A 146 -9.33 9.34 1.49
N MET A 147 -8.53 10.37 1.25
CA MET A 147 -7.24 10.22 0.57
C MET A 147 -6.13 10.75 1.47
N GLY A 148 -5.10 9.95 1.65
CA GLY A 148 -4.00 10.33 2.51
C GLY A 148 -2.77 9.48 2.30
N GLY A 149 -1.75 9.78 3.09
CA GLY A 149 -0.48 9.09 2.98
C GLY A 149 0.43 9.62 1.89
N GLU A 150 0.00 10.52 0.99
CA GLU A 150 0.87 11.21 0.02
C GLU A 150 0.42 12.67 -0.15
N ALA A 151 1.21 13.49 -0.84
CA ALA A 151 0.72 14.79 -1.30
C ALA A 151 -0.46 14.55 -2.25
N PHE A 152 -1.57 15.28 -2.06
CA PHE A 152 -2.78 15.11 -2.87
C PHE A 152 -2.70 16.07 -4.08
N PRO A 153 -2.46 15.56 -5.31
CA PRO A 153 -2.32 16.42 -6.48
C PRO A 153 -3.64 17.12 -6.79
N GLN A 154 -3.55 18.39 -7.17
CA GLN A 154 -4.72 19.21 -7.46
C GLN A 154 -5.56 18.67 -8.63
N ALA A 155 -4.92 18.12 -9.66
CA ALA A 155 -5.62 17.53 -10.81
C ALA A 155 -6.52 16.37 -10.36
N LEU A 156 -5.97 15.45 -9.56
CA LEU A 156 -6.73 14.34 -8.98
C LEU A 156 -7.84 14.83 -8.04
N ALA A 157 -7.56 15.86 -7.23
CA ALA A 157 -8.56 16.44 -6.33
C ALA A 157 -9.79 16.95 -7.10
N LYS A 158 -9.57 17.65 -8.22
CA LYS A 158 -10.66 18.12 -9.11
C LYS A 158 -11.44 16.96 -9.71
N GLU A 159 -10.73 15.94 -10.19
CA GLU A 159 -11.34 14.75 -10.79
C GLU A 159 -12.21 14.00 -9.77
N ILE A 160 -11.64 13.65 -8.62
CA ILE A 160 -12.33 12.89 -7.56
C ILE A 160 -13.52 13.65 -6.98
N THR A 161 -13.39 14.96 -6.75
CA THR A 161 -14.51 15.79 -6.27
C THR A 161 -15.61 15.97 -7.31
N SER A 162 -15.33 15.72 -8.60
CA SER A 162 -16.35 15.75 -9.65
C SER A 162 -17.15 14.44 -9.75
N ILE A 163 -16.58 13.31 -9.31
CA ILE A 163 -17.23 11.99 -9.40
C ILE A 163 -17.84 11.53 -8.07
N VAL A 164 -17.29 11.95 -6.92
CA VAL A 164 -17.83 11.59 -5.60
C VAL A 164 -18.92 12.59 -5.20
N ASN A 165 -20.15 12.12 -5.02
CA ASN A 165 -21.26 12.97 -4.55
C ASN A 165 -21.16 13.35 -3.06
N GLY A 166 -20.42 12.55 -2.28
CA GLY A 166 -20.16 12.78 -0.87
C GLY A 166 -19.01 13.74 -0.58
N LYS A 167 -18.42 13.61 0.60
CA LYS A 167 -17.25 14.40 1.01
C LYS A 167 -15.96 13.71 0.58
N VAL A 168 -15.08 14.47 -0.06
CA VAL A 168 -13.69 14.05 -0.26
C VAL A 168 -12.86 14.68 0.85
N LEU A 169 -12.13 13.87 1.60
CA LEU A 169 -11.30 14.30 2.72
C LEU A 169 -9.83 14.03 2.39
N ASN A 170 -9.00 15.06 2.50
CA ASN A 170 -7.56 14.84 2.64
C ASN A 170 -7.28 14.50 4.10
N VAL A 171 -6.53 13.44 4.35
CA VAL A 171 -6.10 13.03 5.69
C VAL A 171 -4.58 12.94 5.77
N TYR A 172 -4.03 13.48 6.84
CA TYR A 172 -2.59 13.58 7.03
C TYR A 172 -2.22 13.16 8.45
N GLY A 173 -1.15 12.38 8.56
CA GLY A 173 -0.58 11.95 9.82
C GLY A 173 0.59 11.00 9.58
N PRO A 174 1.69 11.14 10.34
CA PRO A 174 2.71 10.12 10.45
C PRO A 174 2.25 8.95 11.36
N THR A 175 2.91 7.80 11.24
CA THR A 175 2.64 6.62 12.07
C THR A 175 2.83 6.92 13.55
N GLU A 176 3.82 7.75 13.89
CA GLU A 176 4.20 8.16 15.24
C GLU A 176 3.15 9.02 15.94
N THR A 177 2.09 9.44 15.25
CA THR A 177 0.98 10.21 15.81
C THR A 177 -0.37 9.54 15.61
N THR A 178 -0.35 8.22 15.39
CA THR A 178 -1.51 7.33 15.30
C THR A 178 -2.40 7.61 14.09
N ILE A 179 -1.94 7.13 12.93
CA ILE A 179 -2.66 7.12 11.63
C ILE A 179 -2.83 8.53 11.06
N TRP A 180 -3.76 9.32 11.57
CA TRP A 180 -4.09 10.66 11.08
C TRP A 180 -4.09 11.67 12.22
N SER A 181 -3.56 12.86 11.96
CA SER A 181 -3.46 13.98 12.89
C SER A 181 -4.21 15.22 12.43
N SER A 182 -4.48 15.34 11.12
CA SER A 182 -5.30 16.41 10.57
C SER A 182 -6.15 15.94 9.39
N THR A 183 -7.21 16.70 9.12
CA THR A 183 -8.03 16.49 7.93
C THR A 183 -8.53 17.80 7.33
N CYS A 184 -8.76 17.78 6.02
CA CYS A 184 -9.36 18.88 5.27
C CYS A 184 -10.47 18.32 4.37
N VAL A 185 -11.61 19.01 4.28
CA VAL A 185 -12.55 18.77 3.19
C VAL A 185 -11.93 19.32 1.92
N VAL A 186 -11.79 18.48 0.90
CA VAL A 186 -11.26 18.87 -0.40
C VAL A 186 -12.36 19.58 -1.16
N GLU A 187 -12.18 20.88 -1.37
CA GLU A 187 -13.08 21.69 -2.18
C GLU A 187 -12.63 21.67 -3.64
N ASN A 188 -13.59 21.73 -4.56
CA ASN A 188 -13.30 21.90 -5.97
C ASN A 188 -12.82 23.34 -6.21
N GLY A 189 -11.53 23.50 -6.50
CA GLY A 189 -10.93 24.82 -6.70
C GLY A 189 -9.47 24.80 -7.16
N ASP A 190 -8.93 26.01 -7.35
CA ASP A 190 -7.59 26.24 -7.90
C ASP A 190 -6.49 26.38 -6.83
N ARG A 191 -6.79 26.13 -5.56
CA ARG A 191 -5.78 26.12 -4.50
C ARG A 191 -5.19 24.71 -4.30
N PRO A 192 -3.90 24.59 -3.95
CA PRO A 192 -3.33 23.30 -3.54
C PRO A 192 -4.09 22.71 -2.36
N VAL A 193 -4.25 21.39 -2.34
CA VAL A 193 -4.96 20.70 -1.27
C VAL A 193 -4.21 20.87 0.05
N SER A 194 -4.92 21.34 1.07
CA SER A 194 -4.41 21.54 2.43
C SER A 194 -4.39 20.21 3.18
N ILE A 195 -3.45 20.04 4.13
CA ILE A 195 -3.52 18.94 5.11
C ILE A 195 -4.52 19.22 6.25
N GLY A 196 -5.06 20.44 6.27
CA GLY A 196 -6.24 20.82 7.04
C GLY A 196 -5.95 21.36 8.41
N ARG A 197 -6.77 20.95 9.37
CA ARG A 197 -6.67 21.33 10.79
C ARG A 197 -6.52 20.10 11.67
N PRO A 198 -5.93 20.23 12.88
CA PRO A 198 -5.76 19.11 13.80
C PRO A 198 -7.07 18.39 14.10
N LEU A 199 -7.00 17.08 14.26
CA LEU A 199 -8.08 16.28 14.83
C LEU A 199 -8.27 16.58 16.32
N ALA A 200 -9.37 16.09 16.89
CA ALA A 200 -9.61 16.19 18.32
C ALA A 200 -8.43 15.63 19.12
N ASN A 201 -8.12 16.28 20.23
CA ASN A 201 -7.01 15.98 21.14
C ASN A 201 -5.59 16.01 20.50
N GLN A 202 -5.44 16.40 19.24
CA GLN A 202 -4.14 16.63 18.61
C GLN A 202 -3.83 18.12 18.49
N GLN A 203 -2.54 18.46 18.53
CA GLN A 203 -2.04 19.83 18.38
C GLN A 203 -0.99 19.85 17.30
N MET A 204 -0.94 20.93 16.54
CA MET A 204 0.05 21.15 15.50
C MET A 204 0.72 22.50 15.72
N TYR A 205 2.05 22.49 15.72
CA TYR A 205 2.86 23.69 15.85
C TYR A 205 3.79 23.77 14.65
N ILE A 206 3.91 24.96 14.07
CA ILE A 206 4.83 25.22 12.96
C ILE A 206 5.95 26.09 13.52
N VAL A 207 7.17 25.58 13.53
CA VAL A 207 8.28 26.18 14.26
C VAL A 207 9.51 26.45 13.37
N ASP A 208 10.36 27.36 13.82
CA ASP A 208 11.68 27.60 13.25
C ASP A 208 12.73 26.61 13.80
N ARG A 209 14.00 26.85 13.46
CA ARG A 209 15.13 26.01 13.91
C ARG A 209 15.43 26.10 15.40
N GLN A 210 14.88 27.10 16.08
CA GLN A 210 14.97 27.33 17.52
C GLN A 210 13.72 26.82 18.25
N LEU A 211 12.87 26.06 17.56
CA LEU A 211 11.60 25.54 18.06
C LEU A 211 10.63 26.65 18.50
N GLN A 212 10.75 27.85 17.91
CA GLN A 212 9.82 28.96 18.17
C GLN A 212 8.71 28.99 17.11
N PRO A 213 7.45 29.25 17.48
CA PRO A 213 6.35 29.36 16.52
C PRO A 213 6.60 30.42 15.45
N VAL A 214 6.36 30.07 14.18
CA VAL A 214 6.48 31.01 13.07
C VAL A 214 5.16 31.74 12.79
N PRO A 215 5.19 32.97 12.24
CA PRO A 215 3.98 33.67 11.83
C PRO A 215 3.19 32.94 10.72
N VAL A 216 1.90 33.25 10.60
CA VAL A 216 1.05 32.75 9.50
C VAL A 216 1.67 33.09 8.14
N GLY A 217 1.72 32.11 7.24
CA GLY A 217 2.31 32.22 5.90
C GLY A 217 3.81 31.93 5.83
N VAL A 218 4.52 31.90 6.96
CA VAL A 218 5.95 31.61 7.01
C VAL A 218 6.18 30.08 7.06
N PRO A 219 7.02 29.51 6.17
CA PRO A 219 7.38 28.09 6.24
C PRO A 219 8.17 27.73 7.51
N GLY A 220 7.84 26.58 8.11
CA GLY A 220 8.54 26.02 9.27
C GLY A 220 8.36 24.51 9.39
N GLU A 221 9.05 23.89 10.35
CA GLU A 221 8.93 22.46 10.68
C GLU A 221 7.60 22.20 11.38
N LEU A 222 6.88 21.14 10.99
CA LEU A 222 5.68 20.69 11.68
C LEU A 222 6.04 19.82 12.89
N LEU A 223 5.52 20.20 14.06
CA LEU A 223 5.49 19.40 15.27
C LEU A 223 4.06 19.00 15.60
N ILE A 224 3.86 17.76 16.07
CA ILE A 224 2.55 17.25 16.44
C ILE A 224 2.56 16.82 17.92
N GLY A 225 1.62 17.34 18.69
CA GLY A 225 1.41 16.99 20.10
C GLY A 225 0.04 16.38 20.37
N GLY A 226 -0.17 15.97 21.62
CA GLY A 226 -1.45 15.48 22.13
C GLY A 226 -1.57 13.95 22.16
N ASP A 227 -2.79 13.45 22.38
CA ASP A 227 -3.06 12.06 22.74
C ASP A 227 -2.68 11.05 21.64
N GLY A 228 -2.52 11.51 20.40
CA GLY A 228 -2.13 10.67 19.27
C GLY A 228 -0.64 10.29 19.26
N VAL A 229 0.21 11.00 20.01
CA VAL A 229 1.67 10.79 20.01
C VAL A 229 2.00 9.45 20.68
N VAL A 230 2.72 8.59 19.96
CA VAL A 230 3.11 7.27 20.48
C VAL A 230 4.21 7.35 21.53
N ARG A 231 4.46 6.24 22.24
CA ARG A 231 5.48 6.16 23.30
C ARG A 231 6.91 6.39 22.79
N GLY A 232 7.21 5.97 21.57
CA GLY A 232 8.54 6.03 20.96
C GLY A 232 8.83 4.82 20.08
N TYR A 233 10.08 4.69 19.66
CA TYR A 233 10.57 3.57 18.87
C TYR A 233 11.10 2.45 19.77
N LEU A 234 10.64 1.22 19.54
CA LEU A 234 11.02 0.05 20.35
C LEU A 234 12.55 -0.20 20.26
N GLY A 235 13.22 -0.24 21.41
CA GLY A 235 14.66 -0.51 21.50
C GLY A 235 15.56 0.58 20.90
N ARG A 236 15.04 1.79 20.64
CA ARG A 236 15.76 2.89 19.99
C ARG A 236 15.59 4.19 20.80
N GLU A 237 16.14 4.21 22.00
CA GLU A 237 16.00 5.33 22.94
C GLU A 237 16.56 6.64 22.40
N GLU A 238 17.74 6.62 21.78
CA GLU A 238 18.37 7.82 21.20
C GLU A 238 17.51 8.44 20.09
N LEU A 239 17.00 7.62 19.17
CA LEU A 239 16.11 8.08 18.11
C LEU A 239 14.77 8.58 18.67
N THR A 240 14.28 7.93 19.73
CA THR A 240 13.08 8.37 20.43
C THR A 240 13.29 9.74 21.05
N ALA A 241 14.42 9.98 21.73
CA ALA A 241 14.72 11.27 22.34
C ALA A 241 14.91 12.39 21.29
N ASP A 242 15.47 12.07 20.12
CA ASP A 242 15.64 13.03 19.01
C ASP A 242 14.31 13.44 18.38
N ARG A 243 13.41 12.47 18.18
CA ARG A 243 12.13 12.69 17.46
C ARG A 243 10.95 13.05 18.37
N PHE A 244 10.95 12.64 19.63
CA PHE A 244 9.87 12.90 20.60
C PHE A 244 10.39 13.85 21.68
N VAL A 245 10.28 15.15 21.43
CA VAL A 245 10.78 16.22 22.30
C VAL A 245 9.72 16.67 23.30
N PRO A 246 10.09 17.29 24.44
CA PRO A 246 9.10 17.80 25.39
C PRO A 246 8.16 18.86 24.77
N ASP A 247 6.88 18.84 25.13
CA ASP A 247 5.91 19.86 24.72
C ASP A 247 6.01 21.12 25.59
N HIS A 248 6.88 22.05 25.18
CA HIS A 248 7.06 23.33 25.87
C HIS A 248 5.87 24.30 25.72
N PHE A 249 4.87 23.98 24.88
CA PHE A 249 3.66 24.80 24.73
C PHE A 249 2.58 24.43 25.75
N ARG A 250 2.76 23.33 26.49
CA ARG A 250 1.85 22.84 27.53
C ARG A 250 2.57 22.72 28.87
N PRO A 251 2.89 23.85 29.52
CA PRO A 251 3.63 23.83 30.78
C PRO A 251 2.87 23.13 31.93
N ASP A 252 1.54 22.98 31.80
CA ASP A 252 0.67 22.24 32.71
C ASP A 252 0.78 20.71 32.56
N GLN A 253 1.43 20.21 31.50
CA GLN A 253 1.59 18.78 31.21
C GLN A 253 3.06 18.44 30.97
N PRO A 254 3.89 18.30 32.03
CA PRO A 254 5.34 18.12 31.90
C PRO A 254 5.74 16.83 31.16
N GLU A 255 4.86 15.82 31.14
CA GLU A 255 5.07 14.56 30.43
C GLU A 255 4.61 14.59 28.96
N ALA A 256 3.97 15.69 28.51
CA ALA A 256 3.52 15.84 27.14
C ALA A 256 4.71 15.91 26.18
N LYS A 257 4.56 15.26 25.02
CA LYS A 257 5.59 15.17 23.99
C LYS A 257 5.08 15.73 22.67
N LEU A 258 6.02 16.27 21.90
CA LEU A 258 5.87 16.64 20.50
C LEU A 258 6.66 15.68 19.64
N TYR A 259 6.03 15.15 18.60
CA TYR A 259 6.71 14.43 17.53
C TYR A 259 7.19 15.40 16.46
N ARG A 260 8.49 15.34 16.14
CA ARG A 260 9.13 16.10 15.06
C ARG A 260 8.93 15.40 13.72
N THR A 261 8.00 15.89 12.91
CA THR A 261 7.60 15.15 11.71
C THR A 261 8.65 15.20 10.61
N GLY A 262 9.50 16.24 10.60
CA GLY A 262 10.43 16.54 9.50
C GLY A 262 9.76 17.11 8.24
N ASP A 263 8.46 17.45 8.31
CA ASP A 263 7.74 18.07 7.20
C ASP A 263 7.86 19.60 7.27
N LEU A 264 8.05 20.20 6.09
CA LEU A 264 8.02 21.65 5.91
C LEU A 264 6.61 22.06 5.53
N VAL A 265 6.01 22.94 6.33
CA VAL A 265 4.62 23.37 6.18
C VAL A 265 4.49 24.87 6.45
N ARG A 266 3.32 25.45 6.18
CA ARG A 266 2.94 26.79 6.66
C ARG A 266 1.46 26.89 6.97
N TYR A 267 1.10 27.76 7.91
CA TYR A 267 -0.30 28.16 8.08
C TYR A 267 -0.74 29.06 6.93
N ARG A 268 -1.93 28.82 6.43
CA ARG A 268 -2.67 29.75 5.57
C ARG A 268 -3.48 30.72 6.44
N PRO A 269 -3.89 31.89 5.89
CA PRO A 269 -4.71 32.87 6.61
C PRO A 269 -6.05 32.35 7.12
N ASP A 270 -6.58 31.28 6.51
CA ASP A 270 -7.81 30.59 6.91
C ASP A 270 -7.58 29.55 8.02
N GLY A 271 -6.36 29.45 8.57
CA GLY A 271 -5.98 28.51 9.63
C GLY A 271 -5.76 27.08 9.15
N ASN A 272 -5.83 26.81 7.85
CA ASN A 272 -5.45 25.53 7.26
C ASN A 272 -3.92 25.41 7.14
N ILE A 273 -3.40 24.18 7.16
CA ILE A 273 -1.97 23.93 7.01
C ILE A 273 -1.66 23.46 5.58
N GLU A 274 -0.73 24.16 4.93
CA GLU A 274 -0.22 23.80 3.61
C GLU A 274 1.08 23.02 3.72
N PHE A 275 1.13 21.86 3.06
CA PHE A 275 2.32 21.04 2.96
C PHE A 275 3.23 21.55 1.84
N LEU A 276 4.52 21.75 2.13
CA LEU A 276 5.52 22.31 1.20
C LEU A 276 6.62 21.30 0.83
N GLY A 277 6.75 20.20 1.57
CA GLY A 277 7.74 19.16 1.33
C GLY A 277 8.33 18.63 2.63
N ARG A 278 9.52 18.04 2.54
CA ARG A 278 10.28 17.51 3.68
C ARG A 278 11.60 18.22 3.89
N LEU A 279 12.03 18.28 5.15
CA LEU A 279 13.32 18.82 5.56
C LEU A 279 14.45 17.79 5.46
N ASP A 280 14.10 16.50 5.57
CA ASP A 280 15.03 15.38 5.45
C ASP A 280 14.88 14.67 4.08
N PHE A 281 15.61 13.55 3.92
CA PHE A 281 15.61 12.75 2.69
C PHE A 281 14.55 11.65 2.68
N GLN A 282 13.66 11.65 3.66
CA GLN A 282 12.56 10.71 3.67
C GLN A 282 11.59 11.04 2.55
N ILE A 283 11.08 10.00 1.90
CA ILE A 283 10.16 10.16 0.78
C ILE A 283 8.98 9.21 0.94
N LYS A 284 7.95 9.50 0.16
CA LYS A 284 6.83 8.58 -0.03
C LYS A 284 6.78 8.17 -1.49
N ILE A 285 6.70 6.87 -1.71
CA ILE A 285 6.55 6.26 -3.04
C ILE A 285 5.32 5.38 -2.96
N ARG A 286 4.27 5.77 -3.67
CA ARG A 286 3.02 5.01 -3.79
C ARG A 286 2.39 4.68 -2.43
N GLY A 287 2.48 5.64 -1.51
CA GLY A 287 1.99 5.52 -0.13
C GLY A 287 2.96 4.87 0.86
N TYR A 288 4.04 4.23 0.38
CA TYR A 288 5.05 3.66 1.26
C TYR A 288 6.04 4.72 1.71
N ARG A 289 6.31 4.75 3.02
CA ARG A 289 7.35 5.58 3.62
C ARG A 289 8.70 4.88 3.40
N VAL A 290 9.60 5.54 2.68
CA VAL A 290 10.92 4.99 2.34
C VAL A 290 12.02 5.86 2.93
N GLU A 291 12.92 5.24 3.68
CA GLU A 291 14.14 5.85 4.20
C GLU A 291 15.28 5.63 3.21
N LEU A 292 15.65 6.66 2.45
CA LEU A 292 16.71 6.54 1.43
C LEU A 292 18.06 6.11 2.03
N GLY A 293 18.34 6.54 3.26
CA GLY A 293 19.57 6.18 3.97
C GLY A 293 19.72 4.69 4.27
N GLU A 294 18.61 3.97 4.45
CA GLU A 294 18.61 2.51 4.67
C GLU A 294 19.08 1.77 3.42
N ILE A 295 18.54 2.16 2.26
CA ILE A 295 18.93 1.61 0.95
C ILE A 295 20.40 1.96 0.67
N GLU A 296 20.81 3.20 0.95
CA GLU A 296 22.20 3.65 0.80
C GLU A 296 23.16 2.86 1.68
N ALA A 297 22.80 2.57 2.94
CA ALA A 297 23.63 1.78 3.84
C ALA A 297 23.88 0.37 3.29
N LEU A 298 22.81 -0.34 2.89
CA LEU A 298 22.94 -1.68 2.32
C LEU A 298 23.71 -1.70 1.00
N LEU A 299 23.51 -0.70 0.12
CA LEU A 299 24.30 -0.57 -1.11
C LEU A 299 25.79 -0.36 -0.82
N ASN A 300 26.14 0.42 0.21
CA ASN A 300 27.52 0.69 0.60
C ASN A 300 28.24 -0.53 1.20
N GLU A 301 27.50 -1.53 1.69
CA GLU A 301 28.04 -2.80 2.17
C GLU A 301 28.45 -3.74 1.03
N HIS A 302 27.92 -3.57 -0.17
CA HIS A 302 28.23 -4.42 -1.31
C HIS A 302 29.69 -4.24 -1.78
N GLU A 303 30.36 -5.35 -2.12
CA GLU A 303 31.80 -5.36 -2.42
C GLU A 303 32.20 -4.49 -3.62
N SER A 304 31.32 -4.35 -4.61
CA SER A 304 31.58 -3.56 -5.82
C SER A 304 31.38 -2.05 -5.63
N VAL A 305 30.70 -1.62 -4.55
CA VAL A 305 30.27 -0.24 -4.33
C VAL A 305 31.21 0.45 -3.34
N ARG A 306 31.73 1.62 -3.72
CA ARG A 306 32.52 2.50 -2.83
C ARG A 306 31.63 3.48 -2.08
N GLU A 307 30.68 4.08 -2.80
CA GLU A 307 29.77 5.10 -2.27
C GLU A 307 28.44 5.04 -3.04
N ALA A 308 27.32 5.10 -2.33
CA ALA A 308 25.98 5.06 -2.89
C ALA A 308 25.15 6.25 -2.40
N VAL A 309 24.37 6.83 -3.31
CA VAL A 309 23.35 7.85 -3.04
C VAL A 309 22.09 7.44 -3.77
N VAL A 310 20.96 7.37 -3.08
CA VAL A 310 19.68 7.02 -3.68
C VAL A 310 18.84 8.29 -3.80
N SER A 311 18.04 8.43 -4.86
CA SER A 311 17.15 9.57 -5.00
C SER A 311 15.81 9.12 -5.57
N ALA A 312 14.73 9.69 -5.07
CA ALA A 312 13.45 9.61 -5.77
C ALA A 312 13.43 10.63 -6.89
N ARG A 313 13.28 10.13 -8.11
CA ARG A 313 13.08 10.94 -9.30
C ARG A 313 11.64 10.85 -9.76
N GLU A 314 11.17 11.94 -10.33
CA GLU A 314 9.89 12.06 -11.01
C GLU A 314 10.17 12.77 -12.33
N ASP A 315 10.70 12.01 -13.30
CA ASP A 315 11.01 12.56 -14.63
C ASP A 315 9.73 12.70 -15.48
N THR A 316 8.70 11.91 -15.16
CA THR A 316 7.32 12.01 -15.67
C THR A 316 6.38 12.35 -14.51
N PRO A 317 5.50 13.36 -14.61
CA PRO A 317 4.60 13.73 -13.51
C PRO A 317 3.75 12.55 -13.02
N GLY A 318 3.75 12.31 -11.71
CA GLY A 318 3.04 11.19 -11.08
C GLY A 318 3.79 9.86 -11.05
N ASP A 319 4.88 9.69 -11.81
CA ASP A 319 5.71 8.49 -11.77
C ASP A 319 7.00 8.73 -10.99
N LYS A 320 6.90 8.52 -9.67
CA LYS A 320 8.03 8.63 -8.76
C LYS A 320 8.72 7.28 -8.57
N ARG A 321 10.03 7.24 -8.85
CA ARG A 321 10.86 6.02 -8.81
C ARG A 321 12.17 6.23 -8.07
N LEU A 322 12.68 5.16 -7.47
CA LEU A 322 14.00 5.13 -6.84
C LEU A 322 15.09 4.92 -7.90
N VAL A 323 16.11 5.76 -7.85
CA VAL A 323 17.33 5.66 -8.64
C VAL A 323 18.53 5.63 -7.69
N ALA A 324 19.36 4.61 -7.78
CA ALA A 324 20.62 4.51 -7.08
C ALA A 324 21.76 5.06 -7.94
N TYR A 325 22.57 5.94 -7.37
CA TYR A 325 23.78 6.49 -7.97
C TYR A 325 24.98 5.93 -7.23
N LEU A 326 25.95 5.40 -7.96
CA LEU A 326 26.98 4.54 -7.40
C LEU A 326 28.35 4.97 -7.89
N ILE A 327 29.32 5.02 -6.99
CA ILE A 327 30.73 5.09 -7.35
C ILE A 327 31.34 3.70 -7.10
N PRO A 328 31.94 3.05 -8.11
CA PRO A 328 32.52 1.72 -7.95
C PRO A 328 33.81 1.78 -7.11
N ARG A 329 34.15 0.65 -6.47
CA ARG A 329 35.51 0.46 -5.95
C ARG A 329 36.51 0.36 -7.11
N PRO A 330 37.79 0.72 -6.90
CA PRO A 330 38.81 0.61 -7.95
C PRO A 330 38.88 -0.82 -8.54
N GLY A 331 38.69 -0.94 -9.85
CA GLY A 331 38.70 -2.22 -10.57
C GLY A 331 37.42 -3.05 -10.48
N ALA A 332 36.40 -2.59 -9.74
CA ALA A 332 35.10 -3.24 -9.69
C ALA A 332 34.19 -2.79 -10.85
N VAL A 333 33.34 -3.70 -11.31
CA VAL A 333 32.28 -3.41 -12.28
C VAL A 333 30.95 -3.47 -11.53
N ILE A 334 30.12 -2.43 -11.66
CA ILE A 334 28.77 -2.43 -11.10
C ILE A 334 27.86 -3.27 -12.00
N ASN A 335 27.25 -4.29 -11.42
CA ASN A 335 26.16 -5.04 -12.03
C ASN A 335 24.86 -4.72 -11.29
N ALA A 336 23.88 -4.14 -12.00
CA ALA A 336 22.60 -3.73 -11.43
C ALA A 336 21.80 -4.92 -10.87
N ASN A 337 21.89 -6.09 -11.49
CA ASN A 337 21.15 -7.27 -11.06
C ASN A 337 21.69 -7.81 -9.72
N ASP A 338 23.02 -7.89 -9.58
CA ASP A 338 23.65 -8.35 -8.35
C ASP A 338 23.31 -7.43 -7.16
N LEU A 339 23.30 -6.11 -7.40
CA LEU A 339 22.89 -5.13 -6.38
C LEU A 339 21.40 -5.22 -6.03
N ARG A 340 20.55 -5.48 -7.03
CA ARG A 340 19.12 -5.68 -6.80
C ARG A 340 18.87 -6.93 -5.95
N ASP A 341 19.54 -8.02 -6.26
CA ASP A 341 19.42 -9.29 -5.52
C ASP A 341 20.01 -9.18 -4.11
N HIS A 342 21.08 -8.41 -3.92
CA HIS A 342 21.61 -8.04 -2.61
C HIS A 342 20.56 -7.29 -1.78
N LEU A 343 19.95 -6.23 -2.34
CA LEU A 343 18.96 -5.44 -1.62
C LEU A 343 17.69 -6.22 -1.28
N LYS A 344 17.24 -7.12 -2.16
CA LYS A 344 16.03 -7.93 -1.95
C LYS A 344 16.13 -8.93 -0.80
N GLN A 345 17.33 -9.18 -0.26
CA GLN A 345 17.51 -10.06 0.90
C GLN A 345 17.00 -9.40 2.18
N ASP A 346 17.16 -8.08 2.30
CA ASP A 346 16.87 -7.32 3.52
C ASP A 346 15.76 -6.27 3.34
N LEU A 347 15.44 -5.89 2.10
CA LEU A 347 14.44 -4.86 1.79
C LEU A 347 13.22 -5.42 1.06
N PRO A 348 12.02 -4.87 1.35
CA PRO A 348 10.83 -5.14 0.55
C PRO A 348 10.97 -4.53 -0.86
N ASP A 349 10.28 -5.14 -1.84
CA ASP A 349 10.40 -4.78 -3.26
C ASP A 349 10.22 -3.28 -3.57
N PHE A 350 9.35 -2.57 -2.83
CA PHE A 350 9.10 -1.15 -3.07
C PHE A 350 10.26 -0.22 -2.66
N MET A 351 11.21 -0.70 -1.85
CA MET A 351 12.42 0.02 -1.46
C MET A 351 13.59 -0.25 -2.41
N VAL A 352 13.47 -1.22 -3.32
CA VAL A 352 14.55 -1.59 -4.23
C VAL A 352 14.60 -0.61 -5.41
N PRO A 353 15.75 0.06 -5.68
CA PRO A 353 15.89 0.98 -6.80
C PRO A 353 15.59 0.32 -8.15
N SER A 354 14.86 1.05 -8.99
CA SER A 354 14.53 0.60 -10.35
C SER A 354 15.71 0.81 -11.30
N HIS A 355 16.60 1.76 -11.01
CA HIS A 355 17.73 2.13 -11.86
C HIS A 355 19.01 2.30 -11.06
N TYR A 356 20.14 1.99 -11.69
CA TYR A 356 21.48 2.07 -11.11
C TYR A 356 22.40 2.85 -12.06
N VAL A 357 22.82 4.04 -11.65
CA VAL A 357 23.64 4.95 -12.45
C VAL A 357 25.05 4.98 -11.87
N THR A 358 26.02 4.55 -12.66
CA THR A 358 27.43 4.60 -12.27
C THR A 358 28.00 6.02 -12.48
N MET A 359 28.72 6.55 -11.49
CA MET A 359 29.31 7.88 -11.48
C MET A 359 30.79 7.84 -11.10
N ASP A 360 31.59 8.76 -11.65
CA ASP A 360 32.98 8.95 -11.22
C ASP A 360 33.09 9.68 -9.88
N LYS A 361 32.17 10.63 -9.65
CA LYS A 361 32.07 11.45 -8.44
C LYS A 361 30.66 12.00 -8.27
N PHE A 362 30.24 12.22 -7.04
CA PHE A 362 28.96 12.90 -6.79
C PHE A 362 29.08 14.42 -6.91
N PRO A 363 28.05 15.09 -7.45
CA PRO A 363 27.96 16.55 -7.40
C PRO A 363 27.85 16.99 -5.94
N LEU A 364 28.54 18.07 -5.59
CA LEU A 364 28.57 18.61 -4.23
C LEU A 364 27.99 20.02 -4.20
N THR A 365 27.22 20.31 -3.15
CA THR A 365 26.81 21.66 -2.76
C THR A 365 28.03 22.51 -2.36
N PRO A 366 27.91 23.85 -2.27
CA PRO A 366 28.98 24.72 -1.75
C PRO A 366 29.48 24.32 -0.34
N ASN A 367 28.64 23.64 0.44
CA ASN A 367 28.97 23.12 1.78
C ASN A 367 29.61 21.72 1.73
N LYS A 368 30.06 21.24 0.57
CA LYS A 368 30.69 19.92 0.36
C LYS A 368 29.81 18.71 0.71
N LYS A 369 28.48 18.88 0.80
CA LYS A 369 27.52 17.76 0.89
C LYS A 369 27.05 17.36 -0.50
N THR A 370 26.68 16.10 -0.72
CA THR A 370 26.12 15.62 -1.99
C THR A 370 24.88 16.43 -2.40
N ASP A 371 24.90 16.98 -3.61
CA ASP A 371 23.79 17.71 -4.19
C ASP A 371 22.87 16.76 -4.97
N ARG A 372 21.88 16.20 -4.28
CA ARG A 372 20.91 15.27 -4.87
C ARG A 372 20.11 15.87 -6.02
N LYS A 373 19.97 17.22 -6.08
CA LYS A 373 19.23 17.92 -7.14
C LYS A 373 20.04 18.01 -8.44
N ALA A 374 21.37 17.95 -8.33
CA ALA A 374 22.29 17.97 -9.47
C ALA A 374 22.60 16.57 -10.02
N LEU A 375 21.99 15.51 -9.47
CA LEU A 375 22.17 14.15 -9.98
C LEU A 375 21.52 14.00 -11.36
N PRO A 376 22.22 13.39 -12.34
CA PRO A 376 21.73 13.27 -13.72
C PRO A 376 20.52 12.34 -13.81
N ALA A 377 19.68 12.53 -14.82
CA ALA A 377 18.66 11.53 -15.15
C ALA A 377 19.33 10.22 -15.63
N PRO A 378 18.76 9.03 -15.37
CA PRO A 378 19.22 7.80 -15.98
C PRO A 378 19.17 7.91 -17.51
N ASP A 379 20.24 7.57 -18.21
CA ASP A 379 20.24 7.58 -19.67
C ASP A 379 19.30 6.49 -20.21
N GLN A 380 18.54 6.77 -21.27
CA GLN A 380 17.73 5.76 -21.98
C GLN A 380 18.56 4.60 -22.54
N GLN A 381 19.88 4.78 -22.69
CA GLN A 381 20.78 3.68 -23.07
C GLN A 381 21.19 2.81 -21.87
N GLN A 382 21.11 3.32 -20.63
CA GLN A 382 21.27 2.54 -19.39
C GLN A 382 19.97 1.87 -18.92
N LEU A 383 18.82 2.29 -19.47
CA LEU A 383 17.53 1.58 -19.40
C LEU A 383 17.53 0.26 -20.17
N LYS A 384 18.58 -0.02 -20.95
CA LYS A 384 18.72 -1.30 -21.66
C LYS A 384 19.11 -2.38 -20.65
N SER A 385 18.26 -3.39 -20.56
CA SER A 385 18.57 -4.69 -19.98
C SER A 385 19.97 -5.16 -20.39
N SER A 386 20.73 -5.72 -19.44
CA SER A 386 22.01 -6.36 -19.70
C SER A 386 21.87 -7.69 -20.48
N ALA A 387 20.63 -8.14 -20.72
CA ALA A 387 20.34 -9.32 -21.52
C ALA A 387 20.63 -9.06 -23.01
N VAL A 388 21.14 -10.09 -23.69
CA VAL A 388 21.28 -10.08 -25.15
C VAL A 388 19.90 -9.90 -25.77
N TYR A 389 19.74 -8.86 -26.59
CA TYR A 389 18.48 -8.58 -27.28
C TYR A 389 18.01 -9.80 -28.07
N ALA A 390 16.78 -10.23 -27.80
CA ALA A 390 16.08 -11.26 -28.54
C ALA A 390 14.72 -10.69 -28.99
N ALA A 391 14.46 -10.73 -30.29
CA ALA A 391 13.22 -10.19 -30.86
C ALA A 391 12.02 -11.12 -30.56
N PRO A 392 10.79 -10.58 -30.52
CA PRO A 392 9.56 -11.38 -30.49
C PRO A 392 9.46 -12.37 -31.65
N GLU A 393 9.18 -13.63 -31.34
CA GLU A 393 9.12 -14.75 -32.29
C GLU A 393 7.68 -15.17 -32.62
N ASN A 394 6.71 -14.85 -31.75
CA ASN A 394 5.30 -15.21 -31.94
C ASN A 394 4.34 -14.03 -31.72
N ASP A 395 3.08 -14.18 -32.16
CA ASP A 395 2.05 -13.13 -32.09
C ASP A 395 1.78 -12.63 -30.65
N ALA A 396 1.83 -13.52 -29.66
CA ALA A 396 1.63 -13.13 -28.26
C ALA A 396 2.81 -12.29 -27.75
N GLU A 397 4.06 -12.69 -28.03
CA GLU A 397 5.26 -11.90 -27.71
C GLU A 397 5.22 -10.53 -28.40
N GLN A 398 4.77 -10.45 -29.66
CA GLN A 398 4.65 -9.18 -30.39
C GLN A 398 3.62 -8.24 -29.76
N LYS A 399 2.43 -8.76 -29.40
CA LYS A 399 1.39 -7.97 -28.72
C LYS A 399 1.84 -7.48 -27.35
N ILE A 400 2.44 -8.36 -26.55
CA ILE A 400 2.94 -8.01 -25.21
C ILE A 400 4.07 -6.97 -25.32
N ALA A 401 5.00 -7.14 -26.27
CA ALA A 401 6.06 -6.17 -26.52
C ALA A 401 5.51 -4.78 -26.87
N ALA A 402 4.52 -4.69 -27.77
CA ALA A 402 3.89 -3.42 -28.13
C ALA A 402 3.25 -2.73 -26.91
N ILE A 403 2.51 -3.49 -26.08
CA ILE A 403 1.92 -2.97 -24.85
C ILE A 403 2.99 -2.42 -23.90
N TRP A 404 4.12 -3.12 -23.76
CA TRP A 404 5.22 -2.65 -22.92
C TRP A 404 5.89 -1.40 -23.47
N GLN A 405 6.08 -1.30 -24.78
CA GLN A 405 6.64 -0.11 -25.42
C GLN A 405 5.77 1.11 -25.15
N ASP A 406 4.45 0.96 -25.25
CA ASP A 406 3.48 2.02 -24.97
C ASP A 406 3.45 2.42 -23.49
N LEU A 407 3.49 1.45 -22.57
CA LEU A 407 3.42 1.69 -21.12
C LEU A 407 4.73 2.25 -20.54
N LEU A 408 5.88 1.77 -21.03
CA LEU A 408 7.19 2.10 -20.48
C LEU A 408 7.89 3.22 -21.26
N GLY A 409 7.42 3.55 -22.47
CA GLY A 409 8.07 4.52 -23.35
C GLY A 409 9.45 4.07 -23.84
N VAL A 410 9.70 2.77 -23.89
CA VAL A 410 10.97 2.18 -24.33
C VAL A 410 10.83 1.70 -25.78
N GLU A 411 11.65 2.22 -26.70
CA GLU A 411 11.53 1.91 -28.13
C GLU A 411 11.90 0.46 -28.48
N GLN A 412 12.86 -0.15 -27.79
CA GLN A 412 13.35 -1.50 -28.10
C GLN A 412 13.35 -2.37 -26.84
N ILE A 413 12.44 -3.34 -26.80
CA ILE A 413 12.28 -4.30 -25.69
C ILE A 413 12.58 -5.70 -26.22
N GLY A 414 13.55 -6.37 -25.60
CA GLY A 414 13.86 -7.77 -25.83
C GLY A 414 12.93 -8.68 -25.04
N VAL A 415 12.63 -9.88 -25.55
CA VAL A 415 11.65 -10.77 -24.91
C VAL A 415 12.08 -11.36 -23.57
N ASN A 416 13.38 -11.30 -23.26
CA ASN A 416 13.94 -11.72 -21.98
C ASN A 416 14.12 -10.53 -21.02
N ASP A 417 13.76 -9.31 -21.44
CA ASP A 417 13.82 -8.15 -20.56
C ASP A 417 12.75 -8.27 -19.48
N ASN A 418 13.12 -7.85 -18.28
CA ASN A 418 12.24 -7.88 -17.13
C ASN A 418 11.44 -6.57 -17.06
N PHE A 419 10.13 -6.68 -16.91
CA PHE A 419 9.21 -5.54 -16.84
C PHE A 419 9.63 -4.50 -15.81
N PHE A 420 9.98 -4.97 -14.62
CA PHE A 420 10.31 -4.11 -13.48
C PHE A 420 11.69 -3.48 -13.62
N ASP A 421 12.58 -4.14 -14.35
CA ASP A 421 13.93 -3.64 -14.64
C ASP A 421 13.90 -2.51 -15.65
N LEU A 422 12.93 -2.54 -16.57
CA LEU A 422 12.67 -1.48 -17.54
C LEU A 422 11.88 -0.30 -16.94
N GLY A 423 11.72 -0.26 -15.61
CA GLY A 423 10.97 0.79 -14.90
C GLY A 423 9.50 0.48 -14.67
N GLY A 424 9.03 -0.70 -15.06
CA GLY A 424 7.70 -1.20 -14.73
C GLY A 424 7.50 -1.31 -13.21
N HIS A 425 6.25 -1.18 -12.79
CA HIS A 425 5.90 -1.21 -11.37
C HIS A 425 4.47 -1.66 -11.16
N SER A 426 4.05 -1.92 -9.91
CA SER A 426 2.73 -2.51 -9.60
C SER A 426 1.55 -1.79 -10.28
N LEU A 427 1.57 -0.45 -10.32
CA LEU A 427 0.54 0.31 -11.05
C LEU A 427 0.57 0.06 -12.58
N LEU A 428 1.73 0.14 -13.23
CA LEU A 428 1.86 -0.21 -14.65
C LEU A 428 1.59 -1.70 -14.89
N ALA A 429 1.87 -2.57 -13.92
CA ALA A 429 1.59 -4.00 -13.99
C ALA A 429 0.08 -4.27 -14.03
N VAL A 430 -0.73 -3.50 -13.30
CA VAL A 430 -2.20 -3.63 -13.40
C VAL A 430 -2.73 -3.06 -14.72
N GLN A 431 -2.18 -1.96 -15.22
CA GLN A 431 -2.55 -1.45 -16.54
C GLN A 431 -2.18 -2.46 -17.64
N MET A 432 -0.96 -2.99 -17.59
CA MET A 432 -0.48 -4.05 -18.45
C MET A 432 -1.35 -5.30 -18.36
N HIS A 433 -1.76 -5.72 -17.16
CA HIS A 433 -2.66 -6.85 -16.94
C HIS A 433 -3.93 -6.72 -17.74
N ARG A 434 -4.59 -5.56 -17.63
CA ARG A 434 -5.82 -5.27 -18.35
C ARG A 434 -5.60 -5.29 -19.86
N MET A 435 -4.57 -4.59 -20.34
CA MET A 435 -4.27 -4.51 -21.78
C MET A 435 -3.90 -5.86 -22.40
N VAL A 436 -3.09 -6.67 -21.71
CA VAL A 436 -2.70 -8.01 -22.17
C VAL A 436 -3.90 -8.95 -22.18
N LYS A 437 -4.74 -8.90 -21.13
CA LYS A 437 -5.97 -9.70 -21.06
C LYS A 437 -6.91 -9.39 -22.22
N GLU A 438 -7.07 -8.10 -22.57
CA GLU A 438 -7.88 -7.66 -23.71
C GLU A 438 -7.24 -8.04 -25.06
N ALA A 439 -5.92 -7.92 -25.22
CA ALA A 439 -5.24 -8.14 -26.50
C ALA A 439 -5.03 -9.63 -26.86
N VAL A 440 -4.92 -10.51 -25.86
CA VAL A 440 -4.58 -11.94 -26.03
C VAL A 440 -5.78 -12.86 -25.75
N GLU A 441 -6.91 -12.33 -25.28
CA GLU A 441 -8.13 -13.12 -24.99
C GLU A 441 -7.90 -14.30 -24.03
N ALA A 442 -6.93 -14.19 -23.11
CA ALA A 442 -6.54 -15.26 -22.20
C ALA A 442 -6.97 -15.03 -20.74
N GLU A 443 -7.16 -16.11 -19.98
CA GLU A 443 -7.35 -16.05 -18.53
C GLU A 443 -6.01 -15.73 -17.84
N LEU A 444 -5.74 -14.44 -17.67
CA LEU A 444 -4.57 -13.95 -16.97
C LEU A 444 -4.96 -13.44 -15.57
N SER A 445 -4.28 -13.89 -14.53
CA SER A 445 -4.37 -13.29 -13.19
C SER A 445 -3.31 -12.20 -13.01
N ILE A 446 -3.53 -11.24 -12.11
CA ILE A 446 -2.53 -10.21 -11.81
C ILE A 446 -1.25 -10.83 -11.23
N THR A 447 -1.36 -11.94 -10.50
CA THR A 447 -0.22 -12.66 -9.92
C THR A 447 0.71 -13.27 -10.98
N ASP A 448 0.17 -13.62 -12.15
CA ASP A 448 0.97 -14.22 -13.23
C ASP A 448 1.99 -13.22 -13.81
N ILE A 449 1.68 -11.92 -13.76
CA ILE A 449 2.57 -10.86 -14.22
C ILE A 449 3.83 -10.74 -13.37
N PHE A 450 3.66 -10.88 -12.05
CA PHE A 450 4.79 -10.89 -11.13
C PHE A 450 5.57 -12.21 -11.21
N ARG A 451 4.88 -13.32 -11.48
CA ARG A 451 5.50 -14.64 -11.61
C ARG A 451 6.29 -14.82 -12.90
N PHE A 452 5.83 -14.21 -13.99
CA PHE A 452 6.44 -14.30 -15.32
C PHE A 452 6.82 -12.90 -15.81
N PRO A 453 7.83 -12.26 -15.19
CA PRO A 453 8.12 -10.84 -15.40
C PRO A 453 8.83 -10.54 -16.72
N THR A 454 8.94 -11.50 -17.65
CA THR A 454 9.53 -11.33 -18.98
C THR A 454 8.51 -11.70 -20.05
N ILE A 455 8.59 -11.07 -21.22
CA ILE A 455 7.66 -11.30 -22.33
C ILE A 455 7.63 -12.78 -22.73
N ARG A 456 8.81 -13.42 -22.83
CA ARG A 456 8.93 -14.83 -23.18
C ARG A 456 8.34 -15.75 -22.13
N ALA A 457 8.60 -15.49 -20.84
CA ALA A 457 8.02 -16.29 -19.77
C ALA A 457 6.49 -16.17 -19.74
N LEU A 458 5.97 -14.95 -19.93
CA LEU A 458 4.54 -14.68 -19.95
C LEU A 458 3.86 -15.32 -21.17
N SER A 459 4.45 -15.17 -22.36
CA SER A 459 3.97 -15.81 -23.60
C SER A 459 3.94 -17.33 -23.49
N ASN A 460 5.00 -17.95 -22.94
CA ASN A 460 5.04 -19.40 -22.74
C ASN A 460 3.97 -19.89 -21.76
N PHE A 461 3.72 -19.14 -20.68
CA PHE A 461 2.65 -19.46 -19.73
C PHE A 461 1.27 -19.44 -20.41
N LEU A 462 1.00 -18.41 -21.22
CA LEU A 462 -0.25 -18.29 -21.96
C LEU A 462 -0.42 -19.42 -22.99
N GLY A 463 0.64 -19.75 -23.75
CA GLY A 463 0.60 -20.84 -24.73
C GLY A 463 0.39 -22.23 -24.10
N ASN A 464 0.92 -22.47 -22.90
CA ASN A 464 0.69 -23.72 -22.18
C ASN A 464 -0.76 -23.87 -21.70
N GLN A 465 -1.42 -22.78 -21.29
CA GLN A 465 -2.84 -22.83 -20.93
C GLN A 465 -3.74 -23.16 -22.13
N GLU A 466 -3.48 -22.57 -23.30
CA GLU A 466 -4.22 -22.87 -24.53
C GLU A 466 -4.06 -24.35 -24.93
N ALA A 467 -2.84 -24.89 -24.82
CA ALA A 467 -2.57 -26.30 -25.10
C ALA A 467 -3.30 -27.24 -24.13
N GLU A 468 -3.35 -26.90 -22.84
CA GLU A 468 -4.09 -27.67 -21.84
C GLU A 468 -5.61 -27.60 -22.05
N ALA A 469 -6.14 -26.43 -22.39
CA ALA A 469 -7.55 -26.22 -22.70
C ALA A 469 -7.97 -27.00 -23.97
N ALA A 470 -7.17 -26.95 -25.02
CA ALA A 470 -7.38 -27.70 -26.25
C ALA A 470 -7.32 -29.23 -26.00
N ALA A 471 -6.35 -29.71 -25.20
CA ALA A 471 -6.25 -31.12 -24.84
C ALA A 471 -7.44 -31.61 -23.99
N ALA A 472 -7.98 -30.75 -23.11
CA ALA A 472 -9.18 -31.05 -22.33
C ALA A 472 -10.43 -31.14 -23.23
N GLN A 473 -10.60 -30.21 -24.18
CA GLN A 473 -11.70 -30.25 -25.16
C GLN A 473 -11.62 -31.47 -26.07
N GLN A 474 -10.43 -31.82 -26.57
CA GLN A 474 -10.20 -33.01 -27.39
C GLN A 474 -10.60 -34.31 -26.64
N LYS A 475 -10.26 -34.41 -25.35
CA LYS A 475 -10.66 -35.56 -24.50
C LYS A 475 -12.17 -35.64 -24.30
N VAL A 476 -12.87 -34.51 -24.24
CA VAL A 476 -14.34 -34.46 -24.12
C VAL A 476 -14.99 -34.89 -25.44
N THR A 477 -14.48 -34.42 -26.58
CA THR A 477 -14.97 -34.83 -27.91
C THR A 477 -14.73 -36.31 -28.18
N ASP A 478 -13.56 -36.84 -27.81
CA ASP A 478 -13.22 -38.26 -27.96
C ASP A 478 -14.10 -39.15 -27.09
N ARG A 479 -14.37 -38.75 -25.84
CA ARG A 479 -15.32 -39.45 -24.96
C ARG A 479 -16.76 -39.43 -25.50
N ALA A 480 -17.18 -38.32 -26.11
CA ALA A 480 -18.50 -38.20 -26.73
C ALA A 480 -18.61 -39.03 -28.02
N ALA A 481 -17.54 -39.16 -28.79
CA ALA A 481 -17.46 -40.01 -29.98
C ALA A 481 -17.50 -41.50 -29.58
N ALA A 482 -16.68 -41.92 -28.62
CA ALA A 482 -16.66 -43.30 -28.10
C ALA A 482 -18.02 -43.72 -27.51
N ARG A 483 -18.74 -42.81 -26.83
CA ARG A 483 -20.10 -43.07 -26.33
C ARG A 483 -21.12 -43.25 -27.46
N ARG A 484 -21.03 -42.48 -28.55
CA ARG A 484 -21.90 -42.61 -29.74
C ARG A 484 -21.65 -43.95 -30.45
N GLU A 485 -20.40 -44.34 -30.61
CA GLU A 485 -20.01 -45.59 -31.25
C GLU A 485 -20.44 -46.83 -30.42
N ALA A 486 -20.27 -46.77 -29.09
CA ALA A 486 -20.75 -47.82 -28.19
C ALA A 486 -22.28 -47.97 -28.22
N MET A 487 -23.02 -46.86 -28.35
CA MET A 487 -24.48 -46.89 -28.52
C MET A 487 -24.89 -47.46 -29.88
N ALA A 488 -24.20 -47.10 -30.97
CA ALA A 488 -24.46 -47.65 -32.30
C ALA A 488 -24.20 -49.16 -32.36
N ASN A 489 -23.10 -49.64 -31.76
CA ASN A 489 -22.78 -51.06 -31.67
C ASN A 489 -23.79 -51.85 -30.81
N ARG A 490 -24.31 -51.25 -29.74
CA ARG A 490 -25.43 -51.85 -28.96
C ARG A 490 -26.73 -51.93 -29.76
N ARG A 491 -26.98 -50.98 -30.66
CA ARG A 491 -28.18 -50.94 -31.50
C ARG A 491 -28.10 -51.97 -32.65
N ASN A 492 -26.91 -52.17 -33.21
CA ASN A 492 -26.66 -53.19 -34.25
C ASN A 492 -26.63 -54.63 -33.71
N ARG A 493 -26.29 -54.84 -32.42
CA ARG A 493 -26.38 -56.17 -31.77
C ARG A 493 -27.80 -56.57 -31.36
N ARG A 494 -28.77 -55.65 -31.45
CA ARG A 494 -30.19 -55.88 -31.11
C ARG A 494 -31.10 -56.00 -32.35
N ARG A 495 -30.53 -55.88 -33.55
CA ARG A 495 -31.13 -56.30 -34.82
C ARG A 495 -30.47 -57.61 -35.21
#